data_AF-X1GXR9-F1
#
_entry.id   AF-X1GXR9-F1
#
_cell.length_a   1.000
_cell.length_b   1.000
_cell.length_c   1.000
_cell.angle_alpha   90.00
_cell.angle_beta   90.00
_cell.angle_gamma   90.00
#
_symmetry.space_group_name_H-M   'P 1'
#
loop_
_entity.id
_entity.type
_entity.pdbx_description
1 polymer ?
#
loop_
_entity_poly.entity_id
_entity_poly.type
_entity_poly.pdbx_seq_one_letter_code
_entity_poly.pdbx_strand_id
1 'polypeptide(L)'
;MNEYSNLSNEYISIYYFDIWRFCKDVWDQAGLYKNNLVVFDEINRYGQNNEDIHWLYDLGRHKNIDIIAVSRRIFSDLPVYVRSGTERYIFFQITEPIELDYIKKHSSEEMAERVRNLGFLEYVILDL
;
A
#
# COMPACT_ATOMS: atom_id res chain seq x y z
N MET A 1 -0.89 -20.18 -6.45
CA MET A 1 0.57 -20.05 -6.29
C MET A 1 0.77 -18.93 -5.28
N ASN A 2 1.32 -19.20 -4.09
CA ASN A 2 1.54 -18.15 -3.09
C ASN A 2 2.76 -17.32 -3.53
N GLU A 3 2.50 -16.12 -4.04
CA GLU A 3 3.51 -15.17 -4.53
C GLU A 3 4.62 -14.89 -3.51
N TYR A 4 4.35 -15.13 -2.22
CA TYR A 4 5.24 -14.86 -1.09
C TYR A 4 5.85 -16.11 -0.43
N SER A 5 5.71 -17.31 -1.00
CA SER A 5 6.24 -18.55 -0.39
C SER A 5 7.76 -18.64 -0.34
N ASN A 6 8.47 -17.72 -0.99
CA ASN A 6 9.93 -17.67 -1.08
C ASN A 6 10.58 -16.64 -0.14
N LEU A 7 9.85 -16.11 0.85
CA LEU A 7 10.41 -15.17 1.83
C LEU A 7 11.47 -15.79 2.76
N SER A 8 11.94 -17.01 2.53
CA SER A 8 12.79 -17.84 3.40
C SER A 8 14.18 -17.30 3.82
N ASN A 9 14.48 -16.02 3.61
CA ASN A 9 15.69 -15.31 4.05
C ASN A 9 15.33 -14.12 4.98
N GLU A 10 14.52 -14.38 6.01
CA GLU A 10 13.80 -13.33 6.74
C GLU A 10 14.69 -12.51 7.71
N TYR A 11 15.22 -11.38 7.24
CA TYR A 11 15.47 -10.24 8.13
C TYR A 11 14.15 -9.47 8.31
N ILE A 12 13.46 -9.75 9.40
CA ILE A 12 12.23 -9.03 9.78
C ILE A 12 12.60 -7.96 10.80
N SER A 13 12.31 -6.71 10.47
CA SER A 13 12.44 -5.60 11.39
C SER A 13 11.10 -4.88 11.53
N ILE A 14 10.72 -4.61 12.79
CA ILE A 14 9.47 -3.95 13.14
C ILE A 14 9.80 -2.61 13.77
N TYR A 15 9.19 -1.54 13.26
CA TYR A 15 9.39 -0.18 13.71
C TYR A 15 8.04 0.43 14.05
N TYR A 16 7.97 1.16 15.17
CA TYR A 16 6.70 1.71 15.67
C TYR A 16 6.59 3.23 15.51
N PHE A 17 7.71 3.98 15.54
CA PHE A 17 7.67 5.46 15.61
C PHE A 17 8.81 6.21 14.92
N ASP A 18 9.92 5.55 14.57
CA ASP A 18 11.06 6.20 13.92
C ASP A 18 11.02 5.95 12.40
N ILE A 19 10.22 6.77 11.72
CA ILE A 19 9.98 6.64 10.27
C ILE A 19 11.26 6.86 9.47
N TRP A 20 12.08 7.84 9.86
CA TRP A 20 13.33 8.12 9.17
C TRP A 20 14.27 6.91 9.25
N ARG A 21 14.46 6.35 10.45
CA ARG A 21 15.30 5.17 10.63
C ARG A 21 14.73 3.97 9.88
N PHE A 22 13.42 3.79 9.89
CA PHE A 22 12.76 2.75 9.11
C PHE A 22 13.08 2.87 7.61
N CYS A 23 12.82 4.04 7.01
CA CYS A 23 13.06 4.27 5.59
C CYS A 23 14.53 4.11 5.23
N LYS A 24 15.44 4.59 6.08
CA LYS A 24 16.88 4.41 5.90
C LYS A 24 17.29 2.94 5.98
N ASP A 25 16.85 2.21 7.00
CA ASP A 25 17.21 0.81 7.18
C ASP A 25 16.70 -0.04 6.00
N VAL A 26 15.46 0.22 5.53
CA VAL A 26 14.91 -0.38 4.30
C VAL A 26 15.81 -0.11 3.09
N TRP A 27 16.21 1.15 2.90
CA TRP A 27 17.06 1.53 1.77
C TRP A 27 18.43 0.86 1.80
N ASP A 28 19.04 0.81 2.98
CA ASP A 28 20.34 0.17 3.19
C ASP A 28 20.23 -1.34 2.94
N GLN A 29 19.14 -1.99 3.37
CA GLN A 29 18.88 -3.41 3.08
C GLN A 29 18.64 -3.68 1.59
N ALA A 30 18.02 -2.75 0.87
CA ALA A 30 17.75 -2.92 -0.55
C ALA A 30 19.01 -2.97 -1.43
N GLY A 31 20.15 -2.48 -0.94
CA GLY A 31 21.45 -2.69 -1.58
C GLY A 31 22.03 -4.09 -1.38
N LEU A 32 21.54 -4.83 -0.39
CA LEU A 32 22.07 -6.13 0.05
C LEU A 32 21.20 -7.30 -0.43
N TYR A 33 19.88 -7.12 -0.45
CA TYR A 33 18.92 -8.15 -0.84
C TYR A 33 18.21 -7.81 -2.15
N LYS A 34 17.96 -8.83 -2.97
CA LYS A 34 17.36 -8.65 -4.30
C LYS A 34 15.90 -8.22 -4.28
N ASN A 35 15.15 -8.69 -3.26
CA ASN A 35 13.71 -8.48 -3.12
C ASN A 35 13.45 -7.97 -1.71
N ASN A 36 12.87 -6.78 -1.58
CA ASN A 36 12.57 -6.18 -0.30
C ASN A 36 11.09 -5.83 -0.28
N LEU A 37 10.38 -6.25 0.76
CA LEU A 37 8.97 -5.94 0.95
C LEU A 37 8.81 -5.07 2.17
N VAL A 38 8.17 -3.92 1.98
CA VAL A 38 7.79 -3.00 3.03
C VAL A 38 6.29 -3.05 3.22
N VAL A 39 5.84 -3.19 4.46
CA VAL A 39 4.42 -3.13 4.82
C VAL A 39 4.20 -1.97 5.78
N PHE A 40 3.39 -1.01 5.36
CA PHE A 40 2.89 0.06 6.21
C PHE A 40 1.47 -0.27 6.66
N ASP A 41 1.33 -0.72 7.90
CA ASP A 41 0.02 -0.82 8.55
C ASP A 41 -0.46 0.57 8.97
N GLU A 42 -1.70 0.91 8.65
CA GLU A 42 -2.29 2.24 8.87
C GLU A 42 -1.42 3.40 8.34
N ILE A 43 -1.09 3.37 7.03
CA ILE A 43 -0.22 4.35 6.36
C ILE A 43 -0.66 5.81 6.60
N ASN A 44 -1.93 6.06 6.84
CA ASN A 44 -2.45 7.39 7.12
C ASN A 44 -1.89 8.01 8.41
N ARG A 45 -1.46 7.20 9.38
CA ARG A 45 -0.83 7.69 10.62
C ARG A 45 0.60 8.18 10.40
N TYR A 46 1.30 7.65 9.40
CA TYR A 46 2.73 7.85 9.22
C TYR A 46 3.06 8.61 7.94
N GLY A 47 2.32 8.38 6.85
CA GLY A 47 2.59 8.89 5.51
C GLY A 47 2.05 10.29 5.22
N GLN A 48 1.08 10.80 5.99
CA GLN A 48 0.56 12.15 5.74
C GLN A 48 1.65 13.20 5.95
N ASN A 49 2.01 13.92 4.88
CA ASN A 49 3.05 14.96 4.87
C ASN A 49 4.43 14.46 5.36
N ASN A 50 4.74 13.17 5.18
CA ASN A 50 6.04 12.61 5.55
C ASN A 50 6.94 12.48 4.33
N GLU A 51 8.01 13.29 4.30
CA GLU A 51 8.95 13.34 3.17
C GLU A 51 9.77 12.05 3.02
N ASP A 52 10.08 11.35 4.11
CA ASP A 52 10.85 10.10 4.06
C ASP A 52 10.05 8.97 3.40
N ILE A 53 8.75 8.86 3.72
CA ILE A 53 7.86 7.89 3.09
C ILE A 53 7.61 8.27 1.63
N HIS A 54 7.39 9.56 1.35
CA HIS A 54 7.22 10.03 -0.02
C HIS A 54 8.45 9.69 -0.89
N TRP A 55 9.65 9.96 -0.38
CA TRP A 55 10.91 9.59 -1.01
C TRP A 55 11.02 8.08 -1.27
N LEU A 56 10.60 7.25 -0.31
CA LEU A 56 10.61 5.80 -0.46
C LEU A 56 9.63 5.33 -1.55
N TYR A 57 8.45 5.96 -1.67
CA TYR A 57 7.50 5.68 -2.75
C TYR A 57 8.04 6.08 -4.12
N ASP A 58 8.67 7.24 -4.22
CA ASP A 58 9.19 7.76 -5.48
C ASP A 58 10.41 6.97 -5.97
N LEU A 59 11.33 6.62 -5.07
CA LEU A 59 12.62 6.03 -5.44
C LEU A 59 12.76 4.54 -5.13
N GLY A 60 11.89 3.98 -4.28
CA GLY A 60 12.00 2.59 -3.81
C GLY A 60 11.95 1.56 -4.94
N ARG A 61 11.17 1.84 -5.99
CA ARG A 61 11.10 1.00 -7.20
C ARG A 61 12.45 0.81 -7.88
N HIS A 62 13.32 1.83 -7.87
CA HIS A 62 14.68 1.74 -8.44
C HIS A 62 15.61 0.83 -7.62
N LYS A 63 15.17 0.39 -6.44
CA LYS A 63 15.90 -0.46 -5.51
C LYS A 63 15.23 -1.81 -5.27
N ASN A 64 14.26 -2.21 -6.10
CA ASN A 64 13.46 -3.43 -5.91
C ASN A 64 12.82 -3.50 -4.51
N ILE A 65 12.26 -2.36 -4.07
CA ILE A 65 11.46 -2.28 -2.85
C ILE A 65 9.99 -2.29 -3.26
N ASP A 66 9.31 -3.39 -2.96
CA ASP A 66 7.88 -3.51 -3.06
C ASP A 66 7.24 -2.93 -1.80
N ILE A 67 6.15 -2.18 -1.97
CA ILE A 67 5.47 -1.49 -0.87
C ILE A 67 4.00 -1.92 -0.84
N ILE A 68 3.57 -2.40 0.32
CA ILE A 68 2.16 -2.60 0.67
C ILE A 68 1.78 -1.52 1.68
N ALA A 69 0.83 -0.68 1.33
CA ALA A 69 0.20 0.24 2.27
C ALA A 69 -1.21 -0.20 2.59
N VAL A 70 -1.52 -0.22 3.88
CA VAL A 70 -2.84 -0.56 4.40
C VAL A 70 -3.50 0.70 4.94
N SER A 71 -4.72 0.97 4.50
CA SER A 71 -5.57 2.02 5.04
C SER A 71 -7.01 1.53 5.13
N ARG A 72 -7.84 2.24 5.91
CA ARG A 72 -9.27 1.96 6.00
C ARG A 72 -10.07 2.62 4.88
N ARG A 73 -9.61 3.80 4.45
CA ARG A 73 -10.22 4.59 3.38
C ARG A 73 -9.20 4.88 2.30
N ILE A 74 -9.67 5.00 1.07
CA ILE A 74 -8.81 5.25 -0.09
C ILE A 74 -8.67 6.76 -0.25
N PHE A 75 -9.79 7.47 -0.30
CA PHE A 75 -9.82 8.88 -0.64
C PHE A 75 -9.37 9.77 0.51
N SER A 76 -9.84 9.52 1.74
CA SER A 76 -9.53 10.37 2.89
C SER A 76 -8.18 10.07 3.56
N ASP A 77 -7.77 8.80 3.56
CA ASP A 77 -6.67 8.35 4.41
C ASP A 77 -5.36 8.22 3.63
N LEU A 78 -5.40 7.80 2.36
CA LEU A 78 -4.19 7.64 1.57
C LEU A 78 -3.65 8.99 1.07
N PRO A 79 -2.35 9.28 1.33
CA PRO A 79 -1.68 10.41 0.69
C PRO A 79 -1.79 10.34 -0.84
N VAL A 80 -1.82 11.50 -1.49
CA VAL A 80 -1.95 11.59 -2.95
C VAL A 80 -0.85 10.79 -3.66
N TYR A 81 0.40 10.90 -3.21
CA TYR A 81 1.53 10.21 -3.82
C TYR A 81 1.41 8.68 -3.72
N VAL A 82 0.83 8.16 -2.62
CA VAL A 82 0.54 6.72 -2.49
C VAL A 82 -0.49 6.31 -3.54
N ARG A 83 -1.59 7.07 -3.66
CA ARG A 83 -2.64 6.74 -4.63
C ARG A 83 -2.15 6.79 -6.07
N SER A 84 -1.37 7.80 -6.43
CA SER A 84 -0.83 7.93 -7.78
C SER A 84 0.27 6.91 -8.10
N GLY A 85 1.01 6.45 -7.08
CA GLY A 85 2.09 5.47 -7.23
C GLY A 85 1.66 4.02 -7.02
N THR A 86 0.38 3.75 -6.77
CA THR A 86 -0.12 2.39 -6.55
C THR A 86 -0.57 1.77 -7.87
N GLU A 87 0.03 0.63 -8.23
CA GLU A 87 -0.31 -0.14 -9.43
C GLU A 87 -1.48 -1.10 -9.19
N ARG A 88 -1.59 -1.61 -7.97
CA ARG A 88 -2.58 -2.63 -7.59
C ARG A 88 -3.26 -2.25 -6.29
N TYR A 89 -4.58 -2.21 -6.34
CA TYR A 89 -5.43 -2.06 -5.17
C TYR A 89 -6.09 -3.39 -4.82
N ILE A 90 -6.15 -3.68 -3.52
CA ILE A 90 -6.95 -4.76 -2.97
C ILE A 90 -8.03 -4.12 -2.12
N PHE A 91 -9.28 -4.20 -2.56
CA PHE A 91 -10.42 -3.64 -1.85
C PHE A 91 -11.19 -4.72 -1.12
N PHE A 92 -11.35 -4.54 0.18
CA PHE A 92 -12.41 -5.18 0.96
C PHE A 92 -13.71 -4.37 0.82
N GLN A 93 -14.76 -4.79 1.53
CA GLN A 93 -16.03 -4.09 1.51
C GLN A 93 -15.88 -2.61 1.89
N ILE A 94 -16.40 -1.72 1.05
CA ILE A 94 -16.48 -0.27 1.31
C ILE A 94 -17.94 0.16 1.16
N THR A 95 -18.50 0.77 2.20
CA THR A 95 -19.91 1.21 2.21
C THR A 95 -20.07 2.73 2.13
N GLU A 96 -18.97 3.47 2.26
CA GLU A 96 -18.97 4.93 2.39
C GLU A 96 -19.13 5.59 1.01
N PRO A 97 -20.17 6.42 0.79
CA PRO A 97 -20.48 6.95 -0.55
C PRO A 97 -19.33 7.70 -1.23
N ILE A 98 -18.59 8.52 -0.47
CA ILE A 98 -17.47 9.31 -1.01
C ILE A 98 -16.32 8.43 -1.54
N GLU A 99 -16.09 7.29 -0.88
CA GLU A 99 -15.07 6.32 -1.29
C GLU A 99 -15.53 5.55 -2.54
N LEU A 100 -16.81 5.18 -2.56
CA LEU A 100 -17.42 4.55 -3.73
C LEU A 100 -17.39 5.49 -4.95
N ASP A 101 -17.70 6.78 -4.77
CA ASP A 101 -17.61 7.78 -5.84
C ASP A 101 -16.18 7.91 -6.38
N TYR A 102 -15.16 7.81 -5.51
CA TYR A 102 -13.77 7.76 -5.93
C TYR A 102 -13.49 6.52 -6.80
N ILE A 103 -13.95 5.33 -6.39
CA ILE A 103 -13.79 4.10 -7.17
C ILE A 103 -14.50 4.21 -8.52
N LYS A 104 -15.75 4.72 -8.53
CA LYS A 104 -16.54 4.94 -9.76
C LYS A 104 -15.79 5.81 -10.76
N LYS A 105 -15.17 6.89 -10.26
CA LYS A 105 -14.43 7.86 -11.09
C LYS A 105 -13.18 7.26 -11.74
N HIS A 106 -12.50 6.34 -11.07
CA HIS A 106 -11.21 5.80 -11.53
C HIS A 106 -11.31 4.37 -12.09
N SER A 107 -12.46 3.71 -11.95
CA SER A 107 -12.72 2.37 -12.47
C SER A 107 -14.07 2.34 -13.20
N SER A 108 -15.15 1.93 -12.54
CA SER A 108 -16.49 1.86 -13.12
C SER A 108 -17.58 1.81 -12.04
N GLU A 109 -18.81 2.12 -12.42
CA GLU A 109 -20.00 1.93 -11.56
C GLU A 109 -20.16 0.48 -11.11
N GLU A 110 -19.96 -0.47 -12.01
CA GLU A 110 -20.03 -1.90 -11.72
C GLU A 110 -18.99 -2.33 -10.67
N MET A 111 -17.75 -1.84 -10.78
CA MET A 111 -16.71 -2.14 -9.80
C MET A 111 -17.06 -1.58 -8.42
N ALA A 112 -17.56 -0.35 -8.35
CA ALA A 112 -17.96 0.25 -7.08
C ALA A 112 -19.11 -0.52 -6.42
N GLU A 113 -20.12 -0.94 -7.20
CA GLU A 113 -21.21 -1.75 -6.67
C GLU A 113 -20.74 -3.14 -6.25
N ARG A 114 -19.78 -3.73 -6.96
CA ARG A 114 -19.14 -5.00 -6.55
C ARG A 114 -18.41 -4.83 -5.21
N VAL A 115 -17.57 -3.80 -5.07
CA VAL A 115 -16.86 -3.49 -3.82
C VAL A 115 -17.82 -3.29 -2.65
N ARG A 116 -18.94 -2.59 -2.90
CA ARG A 116 -19.97 -2.33 -1.88
C ARG A 116 -20.62 -3.60 -1.33
N ASN A 117 -20.85 -4.58 -2.20
CA ASN A 117 -21.58 -5.80 -1.87
C ASN A 117 -20.68 -6.98 -1.49
N LEU A 118 -19.37 -6.77 -1.33
CA LEU A 118 -18.45 -7.82 -0.87
C LEU A 118 -18.87 -8.38 0.49
N GLY A 119 -18.86 -9.71 0.60
CA GLY A 119 -19.06 -10.42 1.85
C GLY A 119 -17.85 -10.34 2.79
N PHE A 120 -17.99 -10.97 3.97
CA PHE A 120 -16.91 -11.01 4.95
C PHE A 120 -15.68 -11.74 4.39
N LEU A 121 -14.51 -11.09 4.47
CA LEU A 121 -13.22 -11.54 3.91
C LEU A 121 -13.16 -11.69 2.38
N GLU A 122 -14.22 -11.30 1.68
CA GLU A 122 -14.15 -11.18 0.23
C GLU A 122 -13.43 -9.89 -0.17
N TYR A 123 -12.73 -9.95 -1.29
CA TYR A 123 -12.00 -8.81 -1.82
C TYR A 123 -12.05 -8.79 -3.35
N VAL A 124 -11.79 -7.62 -3.92
CA VAL A 124 -11.48 -7.46 -5.34
C VAL A 124 -10.08 -6.91 -5.51
N ILE A 125 -9.46 -7.29 -6.62
CA ILE A 125 -8.20 -6.71 -7.08
C ILE A 125 -8.52 -5.77 -8.24
N LEU A 126 -7.97 -4.57 -8.18
CA LEU A 126 -7.99 -3.60 -9.27
C LEU A 126 -6.55 -3.23 -9.63
N ASP A 127 -6.12 -3.63 -10.81
CA ASP A 127 -4.88 -3.14 -11.41
C ASP A 127 -5.22 -1.86 -12.21
N LEU A 128 -4.52 -0.75 -11.94
CA LEU A 128 -4.69 0.54 -12.62
C LEU A 128 -3.62 0.79 -13.69
#